data_AF-A0A6P6XG75-F1
#
_entry.id   AF-A0A6P6XG75-F1
#
_cell.length_a   1.000
_cell.length_b   1.000
_cell.length_c   1.000
_cell.angle_alpha   90.00
_cell.angle_beta   90.00
_cell.angle_gamma   90.00
#
_symmetry.space_group_name_H-M   'P 1'
#
loop_
_entity.id
_entity.type
_entity.pdbx_description
1 polymer ?
#
loop_
_entity_poly.entity_id
_entity_poly.type
_entity_poly.pdbx_seq_one_letter_code
_entity_poly.pdbx_strand_id
1 'polypeptide(L)'
;MEGKIEYLCLSLEGKKKKKRNSVLLLLLPSSKFQVVSASAVELNKLRSPSGSEQKIVGEMGKERRLTVFLSIIWALTILYGEMFAYWVPSLWTCSWPHHLRHSSSSSVKRLNDSGDYVKIAVLADPQLMDRTSLHLSPKSLALEIAQFYTDLFMRRAFLLSVLRFKPDVLLFFGDYFDGGPILSDNEWQESLSRLKHIFDLNVLQKTKNMKVYFLSGNHDIGYEALYSKTPEVIRRYEEEFGARNYKFTLGKVDFIAIDSQTLDGNSQGNVTSATWNFIANVSQDSSSMTRVLLTHIPLYRPDWTPCGPYRSSPIINQRILRAPENQQILYQNYVTEKSTNNLLNMISPALILSGHDHDQCKVTHITKHGPVEEHTIGTISWQQGNLFPSFMLLSASNLSSPDGLALEDVVYAHLCFLPVQTYIYIWYMVLFIMTLLIVLFWPAKEELFSHYIGNFKLCFRSLFDGSVFGRVIKEKNEDENFEYEMMWDAEGSMHLIKKASKSPPKSSGDNASVERGNAVMRAKRQTEQEVEVAVACDGNVEFDARTPGPARMKTSMTKLVIRRLLRGIRVLSFVAAINVPLYMMLLFKDWVDK
;
A
#
# COMPACT_ATOMS: atom_id res chain seq x y z
N MET A 1 15.56 24.10 37.56
CA MET A 1 14.47 24.00 38.56
C MET A 1 13.25 23.54 37.79
N GLU A 2 13.12 22.25 37.46
CA GLU A 2 12.81 21.15 38.41
C GLU A 2 11.77 21.59 39.46
N GLY A 3 10.60 20.95 39.60
CA GLY A 3 10.32 19.56 39.27
C GLY A 3 8.85 19.15 39.26
N LYS A 4 8.71 17.87 38.89
CA LYS A 4 7.54 16.99 38.89
C LYS A 4 6.62 17.17 40.10
N ILE A 5 5.32 16.97 39.89
CA ILE A 5 4.47 16.33 40.91
C ILE A 5 3.82 15.11 40.25
N GLU A 6 4.28 13.95 40.71
CA GLU A 6 3.77 12.61 40.42
C GLU A 6 2.38 12.42 41.04
N TYR A 7 1.48 11.76 40.31
CA TYR A 7 0.23 11.25 40.88
C TYR A 7 0.54 9.94 41.61
N LEU A 8 0.78 10.00 42.92
CA LEU A 8 0.88 8.82 43.76
C LEU A 8 -0.53 8.30 44.09
N CYS A 9 -0.95 7.23 43.40
CA CYS A 9 -2.18 6.51 43.74
C CYS A 9 -1.86 5.51 44.86
N LEU A 10 -1.99 5.92 46.13
CA LEU A 10 -1.94 4.99 47.26
C LEU A 10 -3.29 4.29 47.42
N SER A 11 -3.38 3.09 46.86
CA SER A 11 -4.41 2.11 47.22
C SER A 11 -3.99 1.41 48.53
N LEU A 12 -4.56 1.84 49.66
CA LEU A 12 -4.50 1.05 50.88
C LEU A 12 -5.67 0.05 50.89
N GLU A 13 -5.34 -1.19 50.53
CA GLU A 13 -6.20 -2.35 50.70
C GLU A 13 -6.14 -2.82 52.16
N GLY A 14 -7.19 -2.53 52.92
CA GLY A 14 -7.40 -3.06 54.27
C GLY A 14 -8.74 -3.79 54.36
N LYS A 15 -8.70 -5.12 54.45
CA LYS A 15 -9.86 -5.98 54.74
C LYS A 15 -10.43 -5.69 56.13
N LYS A 16 -11.63 -5.10 56.23
CA LYS A 16 -12.75 -5.51 57.13
C LYS A 16 -13.94 -4.55 57.01
N LYS A 17 -15.14 -5.13 57.12
CA LYS A 17 -16.49 -4.54 56.96
C LYS A 17 -16.74 -3.27 57.81
N LYS A 18 -16.99 -2.11 57.17
CA LYS A 18 -18.05 -1.10 57.42
C LYS A 18 -17.64 0.28 56.88
N LYS A 19 -18.54 0.91 56.11
CA LYS A 19 -18.60 2.34 55.68
C LYS A 19 -17.27 3.03 55.31
N ARG A 20 -17.03 3.20 54.00
CA ARG A 20 -16.05 4.18 53.47
C ARG A 20 -16.64 5.59 53.60
N ASN A 21 -15.99 6.46 54.38
CA ASN A 21 -16.11 7.91 54.24
C ASN A 21 -14.99 8.37 53.30
N SER A 22 -15.32 8.94 52.15
CA SER A 22 -14.36 9.64 51.29
C SER A 22 -14.36 11.12 51.67
N VAL A 23 -13.26 11.63 52.23
CA VAL A 23 -13.05 13.06 52.45
C VAL A 23 -12.38 13.64 51.21
N LEU A 24 -13.07 14.56 50.52
CA LEU A 24 -12.50 15.33 49.40
C LEU A 24 -11.95 16.64 49.96
N LEU A 25 -10.61 16.75 50.10
CA LEU A 25 -9.94 18.00 50.43
C LEU A 25 -9.59 18.73 49.12
N LEU A 26 -10.32 19.80 48.82
CA LEU A 26 -9.99 20.76 47.74
C LEU A 26 -9.06 21.84 48.32
N LEU A 27 -7.83 21.93 47.82
CA LEU A 27 -6.95 23.06 48.06
C LEU A 27 -7.24 24.14 47.00
N LEU A 28 -7.80 25.27 47.43
CA LEU A 28 -7.82 26.52 46.65
C LEU A 28 -6.88 27.54 47.32
N PRO A 29 -6.22 28.41 46.54
CA PRO A 29 -5.27 29.37 47.05
C PRO A 29 -6.00 30.60 47.59
N SER A 30 -6.26 30.64 48.89
CA SER A 30 -6.24 31.85 49.72
C SER A 30 -6.81 31.55 51.11
N SER A 31 -6.20 32.19 52.10
CA SER A 31 -6.39 32.04 53.54
C SER A 31 -7.84 32.18 54.04
N LYS A 32 -8.44 31.08 54.50
CA LYS A 32 -9.32 30.97 55.69
C LYS A 32 -9.77 29.51 55.84
N PHE A 33 -9.36 28.84 56.93
CA PHE A 33 -9.87 27.52 57.30
C PHE A 33 -11.27 27.69 57.91
N GLN A 34 -12.28 27.05 57.32
CA GLN A 34 -13.59 26.89 57.95
C GLN A 34 -13.91 25.39 58.02
N VAL A 35 -13.88 24.83 59.23
CA VAL A 35 -14.32 23.47 59.51
C VAL A 35 -15.84 23.49 59.59
N VAL A 36 -16.52 22.94 58.60
CA VAL A 36 -17.97 22.66 58.67
C VAL A 36 -18.14 21.19 59.03
N SER A 37 -18.40 20.91 60.29
CA SER A 37 -18.86 19.59 60.74
C SER A 37 -20.35 19.44 60.42
N ALA A 38 -20.70 18.78 59.32
CA ALA A 38 -22.07 18.34 59.09
C ALA A 38 -22.32 17.03 59.84
N SER A 39 -23.25 17.06 60.79
CA SER A 39 -23.68 15.90 61.56
C SER A 39 -24.40 14.88 60.66
N ALA A 40 -24.20 13.58 60.92
CA ALA A 40 -24.62 12.46 60.08
C ALA A 40 -26.14 12.18 60.05
N VAL A 41 -26.99 13.20 60.23
CA VAL A 41 -28.46 13.07 60.25
C VAL A 41 -29.14 13.81 59.09
N GLU A 42 -28.39 14.54 58.26
CA GLU A 42 -28.95 15.29 57.12
C GLU A 42 -28.53 14.76 55.73
N LEU A 43 -28.20 13.47 55.63
CA LEU A 43 -27.79 12.80 54.39
C LEU A 43 -28.78 11.75 53.86
N ASN A 44 -29.97 11.62 54.48
CA ASN A 44 -31.04 10.71 54.02
C ASN A 44 -32.21 11.46 53.36
N LYS A 45 -31.90 12.44 52.51
CA LYS A 45 -32.83 12.97 51.51
C LYS A 45 -32.17 13.06 50.13
N LEU A 46 -31.43 12.01 49.75
CA LEU A 46 -31.15 11.77 48.34
C LEU A 46 -32.47 11.38 47.67
N ARG A 47 -33.09 12.38 47.03
CA ARG A 47 -34.20 12.20 46.10
C ARG A 47 -33.84 11.05 45.16
N SER A 48 -34.64 9.99 45.14
CA SER A 48 -34.53 8.95 44.12
C SER A 48 -34.54 9.64 42.75
N PRO A 49 -33.54 9.41 41.87
CA PRO A 49 -33.47 10.11 40.60
C PRO A 49 -34.78 9.89 39.84
N SER A 50 -35.34 10.97 39.32
CA SER A 50 -36.55 10.92 38.50
C SER A 50 -36.36 9.96 37.32
N GLY A 51 -37.44 9.37 36.80
CA GLY A 51 -37.35 8.45 35.64
C GLY A 51 -36.66 9.06 34.41
N SER A 52 -36.66 10.39 34.29
CA SER A 52 -35.89 11.14 33.29
C SER A 52 -34.38 11.15 33.56
N GLU A 53 -33.94 11.30 34.81
CA GLU A 53 -32.52 11.30 35.19
C GLU A 53 -31.91 9.90 35.04
N GLN A 54 -32.63 8.84 35.44
CA GLN A 54 -32.18 7.46 35.22
C GLN A 54 -32.02 7.13 33.72
N LYS A 55 -32.93 7.63 32.88
CA LYS A 55 -32.85 7.46 31.43
C LYS A 55 -31.66 8.20 30.82
N ILE A 56 -31.39 9.43 31.26
CA ILE A 56 -30.22 10.21 30.83
C ILE A 56 -28.91 9.53 31.25
N VAL A 57 -28.81 9.05 32.50
CA VAL A 57 -27.62 8.32 32.99
C VAL A 57 -27.41 7.01 32.23
N GLY A 58 -28.48 6.28 31.90
CA GLY A 58 -28.41 5.07 31.06
C GLY A 58 -27.99 5.36 29.61
N GLU A 59 -28.49 6.43 29.00
CA GLU A 59 -28.10 6.86 27.65
C GLU A 59 -26.63 7.32 27.59
N MET A 60 -26.17 8.07 28.60
CA MET A 60 -24.76 8.45 28.75
C MET A 60 -23.84 7.23 28.95
N GLY A 61 -24.30 6.21 29.71
CA GLY A 61 -23.56 4.95 29.87
C GLY A 61 -23.41 4.17 28.56
N LYS A 62 -24.45 4.13 27.72
CA LYS A 62 -24.39 3.50 26.39
C LYS A 62 -23.50 4.26 25.42
N GLU A 63 -23.53 5.60 25.44
CA GLU A 63 -22.62 6.44 24.66
C GLU A 63 -21.16 6.17 25.02
N ARG A 64 -20.83 6.19 26.32
CA ARG A 64 -19.48 5.93 26.79
C ARG A 64 -18.98 4.55 26.37
N ARG A 65 -19.82 3.51 26.47
CA ARG A 65 -19.47 2.15 26.01
C ARG A 65 -19.18 2.11 24.51
N LEU A 66 -20.01 2.76 23.70
CA LEU A 66 -19.79 2.86 22.25
C LEU A 66 -18.50 3.60 21.93
N THR A 67 -18.25 4.75 22.56
CA THR A 67 -17.00 5.51 22.36
C THR A 67 -15.78 4.66 22.70
N VAL A 68 -15.76 4.00 23.87
CA VAL A 68 -14.64 3.14 24.27
C VAL A 68 -14.45 1.99 23.27
N PHE A 69 -15.53 1.35 22.84
CA PHE A 69 -15.47 0.27 21.85
C PHE A 69 -14.87 0.74 20.52
N LEU A 70 -15.35 1.86 19.97
CA LEU A 70 -14.80 2.45 18.74
C LEU A 70 -13.34 2.86 18.93
N SER A 71 -12.99 3.46 20.07
CA SER A 71 -11.61 3.82 20.39
C SER A 71 -10.69 2.61 20.40
N ILE A 72 -11.10 1.47 20.97
CA ILE A 72 -10.32 0.23 21.00
C ILE A 72 -10.16 -0.35 19.59
N ILE A 73 -11.24 -0.39 18.80
CA ILE A 73 -11.17 -0.89 17.41
C ILE A 73 -10.20 -0.08 16.57
N TRP A 74 -10.26 1.25 16.67
CA TRP A 74 -9.32 2.14 16.00
C TRP A 74 -7.89 1.90 16.47
N ALA A 75 -7.66 1.77 17.78
CA ALA A 75 -6.33 1.54 18.32
C ALA A 75 -5.74 0.22 17.82
N LEU A 76 -6.52 -0.86 17.85
CA LEU A 76 -6.10 -2.16 17.32
C LEU A 76 -5.85 -2.12 15.81
N THR A 77 -6.70 -1.40 15.07
CA THR A 77 -6.56 -1.25 13.61
C THR A 77 -5.27 -0.49 13.24
N ILE A 78 -5.01 0.63 13.92
CA ILE A 78 -3.78 1.42 13.74
C ILE A 78 -2.55 0.61 14.14
N LEU A 79 -2.58 -0.07 15.28
CA LEU A 79 -1.47 -0.95 15.70
C LEU A 79 -1.22 -2.07 14.70
N TYR A 80 -2.28 -2.63 14.11
CA TYR A 80 -2.13 -3.64 13.08
C TYR A 80 -1.50 -3.05 11.82
N GLY A 81 -2.11 -2.02 11.23
CA GLY A 81 -1.66 -1.46 9.95
C GLY A 81 -0.30 -0.80 10.02
N GLU A 82 0.02 -0.09 11.10
CA GLU A 82 1.29 0.65 11.21
C GLU A 82 2.44 -0.17 11.83
N MET A 83 2.20 -1.39 12.33
CA MET A 83 3.25 -2.18 12.98
C MET A 83 3.16 -3.67 12.67
N PHE A 84 2.06 -4.34 13.04
CA PHE A 84 1.98 -5.80 12.88
C PHE A 84 1.92 -6.27 11.43
N ALA A 85 1.33 -5.47 10.54
CA ALA A 85 1.25 -5.77 9.11
C ALA A 85 2.65 -5.97 8.51
N TYR A 86 3.67 -5.25 8.97
CA TYR A 86 5.05 -5.37 8.51
C TYR A 86 5.80 -6.54 9.19
N TRP A 87 5.36 -6.90 10.39
CA TRP A 87 6.05 -7.87 11.24
C TRP A 87 5.59 -9.31 11.06
N VAL A 88 4.28 -9.53 10.91
CA VAL A 88 3.69 -10.87 10.97
C VAL A 88 3.84 -11.63 9.66
N PRO A 89 3.50 -11.07 8.48
CA PRO A 89 3.65 -11.79 7.21
C PRO A 89 5.09 -12.21 6.96
N SER A 90 6.05 -11.31 7.20
CA SER A 90 7.48 -11.61 7.06
C SER A 90 7.90 -12.82 7.90
N LEU A 91 7.41 -12.97 9.13
CA LEU A 91 7.74 -14.11 9.99
C LEU A 91 7.18 -15.46 9.51
N TRP A 92 6.13 -15.47 8.70
CA TRP A 92 5.38 -16.69 8.37
C TRP A 92 5.57 -17.12 6.92
N THR A 93 5.76 -16.17 6.00
CA THR A 93 5.89 -16.43 4.56
C THR A 93 7.32 -16.28 4.05
N CYS A 94 8.23 -15.76 4.87
CA CYS A 94 9.62 -15.51 4.46
C CYS A 94 10.59 -16.13 5.47
N SER A 95 11.62 -16.80 4.96
CA SER A 95 12.70 -17.38 5.76
C SER A 95 13.97 -17.43 4.91
N TRP A 96 15.12 -17.58 5.56
CA TRP A 96 16.36 -17.76 4.79
C TRP A 96 16.30 -19.09 4.01
N PRO A 97 16.58 -19.08 2.70
CA PRO A 97 16.34 -20.23 1.83
C PRO A 97 17.14 -21.49 2.19
N HIS A 98 18.33 -21.35 2.79
CA HIS A 98 19.12 -22.51 3.22
C HIS A 98 18.39 -23.36 4.27
N HIS A 99 17.58 -22.77 5.16
CA HIS A 99 16.81 -23.53 6.14
C HIS A 99 15.71 -24.41 5.49
N LEU A 100 15.17 -23.99 4.35
CA LEU A 100 14.07 -24.69 3.67
C LEU A 100 14.51 -26.02 3.06
N ARG A 101 15.77 -26.14 2.59
CA ARG A 101 16.29 -27.40 2.03
C ARG A 101 16.87 -28.36 3.08
N HIS A 102 17.42 -27.86 4.19
CA HIS A 102 17.85 -28.73 5.30
C HIS A 102 16.70 -29.49 5.97
N SER A 103 15.45 -29.02 5.85
CA SER A 103 14.28 -29.76 6.34
C SER A 103 13.85 -30.93 5.45
N SER A 104 14.28 -30.95 4.19
CA SER A 104 13.92 -31.97 3.19
C SER A 104 14.93 -33.13 3.14
N SER A 105 16.19 -32.88 3.54
CA SER A 105 17.23 -33.90 3.65
C SER A 105 17.26 -34.49 5.06
N SER A 106 16.48 -35.55 5.27
CA SER A 106 16.48 -36.32 6.50
C SER A 106 17.69 -37.24 6.58
N SER A 107 18.88 -36.67 6.76
CA SER A 107 20.00 -37.27 7.52
C SER A 107 21.26 -36.41 7.42
N VAL A 108 21.93 -36.28 8.56
CA VAL A 108 23.31 -35.77 8.76
C VAL A 108 23.47 -34.27 9.09
N LYS A 109 23.84 -34.07 10.37
CA LYS A 109 24.44 -32.91 11.04
C LYS A 109 23.64 -31.60 11.06
N ARG A 110 23.12 -31.30 12.26
CA ARG A 110 22.95 -29.92 12.77
C ARG A 110 24.31 -29.22 12.74
N LEU A 111 24.65 -28.60 11.61
CA LEU A 111 25.74 -27.62 11.50
C LEU A 111 25.21 -26.24 11.91
N ASN A 112 26.09 -25.42 12.47
CA ASN A 112 25.75 -24.11 13.00
C ASN A 112 25.37 -23.14 11.87
N ASP A 113 24.07 -22.83 11.74
CA ASP A 113 23.40 -21.86 10.83
C ASP A 113 24.01 -20.43 10.74
N SER A 114 25.07 -20.14 11.50
CA SER A 114 25.65 -18.80 11.62
C SER A 114 26.93 -18.60 10.80
N GLY A 115 27.58 -19.65 10.30
CA GLY A 115 28.90 -19.55 9.66
C GLY A 115 28.97 -20.06 8.21
N ASP A 116 28.00 -20.87 7.79
CA ASP A 116 28.09 -21.61 6.53
C ASP A 116 27.55 -20.81 5.33
N TYR A 117 26.83 -19.71 5.56
CA TYR A 117 26.24 -18.88 4.52
C TYR A 117 26.40 -17.40 4.82
N VAL A 118 26.66 -16.60 3.78
CA VAL A 118 26.48 -15.14 3.78
C VAL A 118 25.03 -14.83 3.45
N LYS A 119 24.38 -14.06 4.31
CA LYS A 119 22.96 -13.71 4.23
C LYS A 119 22.80 -12.35 3.57
N ILE A 120 22.16 -12.31 2.41
CA ILE A 120 22.08 -11.11 1.58
C ILE A 120 20.60 -10.75 1.41
N ALA A 121 20.25 -9.48 1.67
CA ALA A 121 18.93 -8.95 1.32
C ALA A 121 19.05 -8.11 0.04
N VAL A 122 18.17 -8.39 -0.91
CA VAL A 122 18.14 -7.78 -2.24
C VAL A 122 16.89 -6.90 -2.37
N LEU A 123 17.09 -5.64 -2.76
CA LEU A 123 16.06 -4.61 -2.89
C LEU A 123 16.13 -3.99 -4.28
N ALA A 124 14.99 -3.74 -4.92
CA ALA A 124 14.91 -3.17 -6.26
C ALA A 124 13.93 -2.00 -6.32
N ASP A 125 14.21 -1.07 -7.23
CA ASP A 125 13.35 0.04 -7.64
C ASP A 125 12.71 0.81 -6.47
N PRO A 126 13.48 1.38 -5.51
CA PRO A 126 12.90 2.30 -4.52
C PRO A 126 12.16 3.47 -5.17
N GLN A 127 12.67 3.99 -6.29
CA GLN A 127 12.13 5.08 -7.11
C GLN A 127 11.47 6.14 -6.24
N LEU A 128 12.30 6.82 -5.45
CA LEU A 128 11.85 7.88 -4.56
C LEU A 128 11.08 8.92 -5.35
N MET A 129 9.88 9.24 -4.87
CA MET A 129 9.04 10.22 -5.55
C MET A 129 9.72 11.59 -5.56
N ASP A 130 9.69 12.24 -6.70
CA ASP A 130 10.19 13.59 -6.90
C ASP A 130 9.29 14.35 -7.90
N ARG A 131 9.74 15.50 -8.40
CA ARG A 131 8.93 16.31 -9.31
C ARG A 131 8.63 15.63 -10.64
N THR A 132 9.37 14.59 -11.03
CA THR A 132 9.12 13.84 -12.26
C THR A 132 8.04 12.77 -12.10
N SER A 133 7.65 12.40 -10.87
CA SER A 133 6.77 11.27 -10.60
C SER A 133 5.30 11.49 -10.96
N LEU A 134 4.68 12.54 -10.42
CA LEU A 134 3.21 12.74 -10.48
C LEU A 134 2.76 13.94 -11.32
N HIS A 135 3.64 14.52 -12.16
CA HIS A 135 3.39 15.80 -12.85
C HIS A 135 2.88 16.91 -11.91
N LEU A 136 3.23 16.83 -10.62
CA LEU A 136 2.88 17.81 -9.62
C LEU A 136 3.90 18.94 -9.61
N SER A 137 3.47 20.16 -9.28
CA SER A 137 4.40 21.28 -9.13
C SER A 137 5.44 20.96 -8.05
N PRO A 138 6.73 21.28 -8.28
CA PRO A 138 7.77 21.14 -7.27
C PRO A 138 7.36 21.83 -5.97
N LYS A 139 7.64 21.20 -4.83
CA LYS A 139 7.31 21.71 -3.48
C LYS A 139 5.83 22.01 -3.25
N SER A 140 4.94 21.38 -4.01
CA SER A 140 3.51 21.40 -3.71
C SER A 140 3.21 20.52 -2.50
N LEU A 141 2.24 20.92 -1.67
CA LEU A 141 1.79 20.15 -0.51
C LEU A 141 1.39 18.71 -0.90
N ALA A 142 0.78 18.53 -2.07
CA ALA A 142 0.41 17.20 -2.56
C ALA A 142 1.63 16.31 -2.82
N LEU A 143 2.69 16.86 -3.44
CA LEU A 143 3.92 16.12 -3.68
C LEU A 143 4.64 15.80 -2.37
N GLU A 144 4.73 16.76 -1.44
CA GLU A 144 5.36 16.54 -0.13
C GLU A 144 4.64 15.45 0.68
N ILE A 145 3.31 15.42 0.63
CA ILE A 145 2.52 14.35 1.27
C ILE A 145 2.79 13.00 0.60
N ALA A 146 2.82 12.95 -0.74
CA ALA A 146 3.08 11.72 -1.48
C ALA A 146 4.50 11.17 -1.20
N GLN A 147 5.49 12.06 -1.17
CA GLN A 147 6.87 11.77 -0.77
C GLN A 147 6.92 11.22 0.65
N PHE A 148 6.36 11.95 1.62
CA PHE A 148 6.40 11.56 3.03
C PHE A 148 5.81 10.17 3.28
N TYR A 149 4.62 9.88 2.76
CA TYR A 149 3.97 8.59 3.00
C TYR A 149 4.63 7.42 2.25
N THR A 150 5.26 7.69 1.10
CA THR A 150 6.02 6.66 0.36
C THR A 150 7.34 6.36 1.01
N ASP A 151 8.06 7.39 1.46
CA ASP A 151 9.30 7.24 2.21
C ASP A 151 9.05 6.52 3.54
N LEU A 152 8.00 6.89 4.26
CA LEU A 152 7.60 6.26 5.51
C LEU A 152 7.29 4.77 5.31
N PHE A 153 6.53 4.42 4.26
CA PHE A 153 6.25 3.04 3.92
C PHE A 153 7.55 2.24 3.72
N MET A 154 8.44 2.75 2.85
CA MET A 154 9.70 2.07 2.53
C MET A 154 10.59 1.93 3.76
N ARG A 155 10.70 2.97 4.58
CA ARG A 155 11.49 2.95 5.82
C ARG A 155 10.95 1.91 6.79
N ARG A 156 9.64 1.88 7.00
CA ARG A 156 9.00 0.90 7.88
C ARG A 156 9.16 -0.53 7.35
N ALA A 157 8.93 -0.75 6.06
CA ALA A 157 9.12 -2.03 5.40
C ALA A 157 10.56 -2.52 5.55
N PHE A 158 11.53 -1.65 5.29
CA PHE A 158 12.94 -1.97 5.44
C PHE A 158 13.32 -2.32 6.87
N LEU A 159 12.94 -1.49 7.85
CA LEU A 159 13.32 -1.70 9.25
C LEU A 159 12.63 -2.91 9.90
N LEU A 160 11.34 -3.12 9.62
CA LEU A 160 10.52 -4.13 10.31
C LEU A 160 10.39 -5.46 9.56
N SER A 161 10.48 -5.44 8.23
CA SER A 161 10.38 -6.64 7.39
C SER A 161 11.73 -7.13 6.90
N VAL A 162 12.60 -6.23 6.41
CA VAL A 162 13.88 -6.63 5.77
C VAL A 162 14.99 -6.82 6.81
N LEU A 163 15.35 -5.76 7.55
CA LEU A 163 16.44 -5.83 8.56
C LEU A 163 16.14 -6.76 9.72
N ARG A 164 14.88 -7.14 9.92
CA ARG A 164 14.49 -8.12 10.93
C ARG A 164 15.12 -9.49 10.70
N PHE A 165 15.39 -9.86 9.45
CA PHE A 165 16.11 -11.09 9.10
C PHE A 165 17.61 -11.04 9.40
N LYS A 166 18.12 -9.87 9.80
CA LYS A 166 19.54 -9.63 10.11
C LYS A 166 20.46 -10.05 8.95
N PRO A 167 20.27 -9.48 7.75
CA PRO A 167 21.20 -9.72 6.64
C PRO A 167 22.62 -9.26 7.01
N ASP A 168 23.62 -9.95 6.46
CA ASP A 168 25.03 -9.56 6.54
C ASP A 168 25.40 -8.52 5.48
N VAL A 169 24.65 -8.51 4.37
CA VAL A 169 24.88 -7.65 3.20
C VAL A 169 23.55 -7.15 2.63
N LEU A 170 23.54 -5.90 2.15
CA LEU A 170 22.46 -5.35 1.33
C LEU A 170 22.91 -5.20 -0.12
N LEU A 171 22.02 -5.52 -1.05
CA LEU A 171 22.25 -5.36 -2.48
C LEU A 171 21.07 -4.63 -3.11
N PHE A 172 21.34 -3.47 -3.69
CA PHE A 172 20.37 -2.58 -4.31
C PHE A 172 20.44 -2.65 -5.84
N PHE A 173 19.30 -2.86 -6.49
CA PHE A 173 19.19 -3.15 -7.93
C PHE A 173 18.91 -1.93 -8.81
N GLY A 174 19.35 -0.73 -8.40
CA GLY A 174 19.13 0.50 -9.16
C GLY A 174 17.72 1.09 -9.02
N ASP A 175 17.53 2.19 -9.76
CA ASP A 175 16.35 3.05 -9.76
C ASP A 175 16.02 3.56 -8.36
N TYR A 176 17.01 4.18 -7.72
CA TYR A 176 16.87 4.80 -6.41
C TYR A 176 16.00 6.04 -6.46
N PHE A 177 16.19 6.81 -7.54
CA PHE A 177 15.44 8.02 -7.84
C PHE A 177 14.47 7.74 -8.98
N ASP A 178 13.44 8.55 -9.11
CA ASP A 178 12.54 8.48 -10.26
C ASP A 178 13.04 9.44 -11.37
N GLY A 179 13.47 10.63 -11.01
CA GLY A 179 13.92 11.65 -11.95
C GLY A 179 15.43 11.80 -12.07
N GLY A 180 16.25 10.86 -11.59
CA GLY A 180 17.68 11.04 -11.30
C GLY A 180 18.43 11.94 -12.30
N PRO A 181 18.55 11.59 -13.59
CA PRO A 181 19.26 12.40 -14.58
C PRO A 181 18.67 13.79 -14.86
N ILE A 182 17.38 13.99 -14.58
CA ILE A 182 16.64 15.24 -14.84
C ILE A 182 16.74 16.20 -13.64
N LEU A 183 17.06 15.69 -12.45
CA LEU A 183 17.17 16.49 -11.23
C LEU A 183 18.42 17.39 -11.24
N SER A 184 18.23 18.64 -10.81
CA SER A 184 19.34 19.52 -10.46
C SER A 184 20.14 18.94 -9.28
N ASP A 185 21.39 19.36 -9.11
CA ASP A 185 22.24 18.82 -8.03
C ASP A 185 21.62 19.01 -6.63
N ASN A 186 20.92 20.11 -6.38
CA ASN A 186 20.23 20.33 -5.11
C ASN A 186 19.07 19.34 -4.91
N GLU A 187 18.22 19.15 -5.92
CA GLU A 187 17.10 18.19 -5.86
C GLU A 187 17.60 16.74 -5.75
N TRP A 188 18.71 16.43 -6.41
CA TRP A 188 19.37 15.14 -6.32
C TRP A 188 19.93 14.90 -4.91
N GLN A 189 20.58 15.89 -4.30
CA GLN A 189 21.06 15.82 -2.91
C GLN A 189 19.92 15.69 -1.89
N GLU A 190 18.80 16.39 -2.09
CA GLU A 190 17.59 16.23 -1.28
C GLU A 190 17.06 14.79 -1.37
N SER A 191 16.99 14.24 -2.57
CA SER A 191 16.55 12.85 -2.81
C SER A 191 17.53 11.82 -2.24
N LEU A 192 18.84 12.06 -2.36
CA LEU A 192 19.87 11.22 -1.77
C LEU A 192 19.81 11.22 -0.23
N SER A 193 19.57 12.39 0.38
CA SER A 193 19.38 12.51 1.83
C SER A 193 18.20 11.68 2.30
N ARG A 194 17.07 11.75 1.58
CA ARG A 194 15.89 10.91 1.81
C ARG A 194 16.21 9.43 1.66
N LEU A 195 16.90 9.02 0.59
CA LEU A 195 17.30 7.62 0.36
C LEU A 195 18.13 7.08 1.53
N LYS A 196 19.18 7.83 1.95
CA LYS A 196 20.04 7.48 3.07
C LYS A 196 19.28 7.38 4.39
N HIS A 197 18.30 8.25 4.60
CA HIS A 197 17.43 8.20 5.77
C HIS A 197 16.49 6.99 5.72
N ILE A 198 15.74 6.78 4.64
CA ILE A 198 14.79 5.66 4.49
C ILE A 198 15.44 4.31 4.78
N PHE A 199 16.64 4.09 4.23
CA PHE A 199 17.36 2.82 4.33
C PHE A 199 18.46 2.82 5.41
N ASP A 200 18.50 3.84 6.28
CA ASP A 200 19.44 3.95 7.41
C ASP A 200 20.92 3.74 7.00
N LEU A 201 21.27 4.09 5.75
CA LEU A 201 22.52 3.66 5.11
C LEU A 201 23.75 4.12 5.90
N ASN A 202 23.72 5.36 6.40
CA ASN A 202 24.80 5.92 7.20
C ASN A 202 25.07 5.11 8.48
N VAL A 203 24.03 4.70 9.20
CA VAL A 203 24.16 3.93 10.44
C VAL A 203 24.63 2.51 10.12
N LEU A 204 24.05 1.89 9.11
CA LEU A 204 24.35 0.52 8.71
C LEU A 204 25.80 0.37 8.23
N GLN A 205 26.28 1.30 7.41
CA GLN A 205 27.66 1.28 6.90
C GLN A 205 28.67 1.70 7.97
N LYS A 206 28.46 2.83 8.66
CA LYS A 206 29.47 3.38 9.58
C LYS A 206 29.49 2.71 10.95
N THR A 207 28.33 2.38 11.49
CA THR A 207 28.22 1.87 12.88
C THR A 207 28.19 0.35 12.92
N LYS A 208 27.49 -0.28 11.97
CA LYS A 208 27.36 -1.75 11.93
C LYS A 208 28.32 -2.44 10.97
N ASN A 209 29.13 -1.68 10.22
CA ASN A 209 30.07 -2.19 9.22
C ASN A 209 29.40 -3.13 8.21
N MET A 210 28.12 -2.89 7.89
CA MET A 210 27.38 -3.71 6.94
C MET A 210 27.77 -3.31 5.51
N LYS A 211 28.07 -4.31 4.67
CA LYS A 211 28.38 -4.09 3.26
C LYS A 211 27.10 -3.78 2.49
N VAL A 212 27.16 -2.77 1.64
CA VAL A 212 26.07 -2.37 0.76
C VAL A 212 26.62 -2.25 -0.66
N TYR A 213 25.97 -2.91 -1.61
CA TYR A 213 26.32 -2.88 -3.03
C TYR A 213 25.18 -2.27 -3.83
N PHE A 214 25.53 -1.51 -4.86
CA PHE A 214 24.60 -0.72 -5.66
C PHE A 214 24.78 -1.03 -7.15
N LEU A 215 23.67 -1.27 -7.85
CA LEU A 215 23.62 -1.31 -9.31
C LEU A 215 23.06 0.01 -9.83
N SER A 216 23.43 0.41 -11.03
CA SER A 216 22.83 1.58 -11.67
C SER A 216 21.52 1.22 -12.34
N GLY A 217 20.47 2.01 -12.09
CA GLY A 217 19.20 1.95 -12.82
C GLY A 217 19.08 3.02 -13.91
N ASN A 218 18.14 2.84 -14.84
CA ASN A 218 17.94 3.84 -15.90
C ASN A 218 17.33 5.15 -15.36
N HIS A 219 16.62 5.12 -14.25
CA HIS A 219 16.17 6.33 -13.56
C HIS A 219 17.27 6.98 -12.71
N ASP A 220 18.42 6.33 -12.52
CA ASP A 220 19.58 6.94 -11.84
C ASP A 220 20.52 7.65 -12.82
N ILE A 221 20.81 7.00 -13.95
CA ILE A 221 21.85 7.44 -14.90
C ILE A 221 21.37 7.60 -16.35
N GLY A 222 20.14 7.20 -16.67
CA GLY A 222 19.63 7.18 -18.04
C GLY A 222 20.17 6.02 -18.87
N TYR A 223 19.93 6.10 -20.18
CA TYR A 223 20.46 5.17 -21.19
C TYR A 223 21.67 5.77 -21.91
N GLU A 224 22.33 4.96 -22.75
CA GLU A 224 23.51 5.35 -23.54
C GLU A 224 23.43 6.75 -24.17
N ALA A 225 22.29 7.13 -24.76
CA ALA A 225 22.13 8.41 -25.44
C ALA A 225 22.34 9.64 -24.53
N LEU A 226 22.18 9.47 -23.21
CA LEU A 226 22.30 10.53 -22.23
C LEU A 226 23.75 10.73 -21.75
N TYR A 227 24.57 9.68 -21.82
CA TYR A 227 25.89 9.67 -21.18
C TYR A 227 26.86 10.63 -21.84
N SER A 228 26.79 10.77 -23.17
CA SER A 228 27.61 11.74 -23.92
C SER A 228 27.16 13.18 -23.72
N LYS A 229 25.90 13.40 -23.34
CA LYS A 229 25.30 14.73 -23.19
C LYS A 229 25.42 15.28 -21.77
N THR A 230 25.44 14.39 -20.77
CA THR A 230 25.37 14.76 -19.34
C THR A 230 26.37 13.94 -18.50
N PRO A 231 27.68 14.09 -18.74
CA PRO A 231 28.70 13.35 -17.99
C PRO A 231 28.65 13.60 -16.47
N GLU A 232 28.10 14.72 -16.03
CA GLU A 232 27.87 15.07 -14.63
C GLU A 232 26.93 14.09 -13.91
N VAL A 233 25.94 13.53 -14.61
CA VAL A 233 25.01 12.54 -14.05
C VAL A 233 25.75 11.25 -13.71
N ILE A 234 26.61 10.79 -14.62
CA ILE A 234 27.45 9.60 -14.39
C ILE A 234 28.46 9.88 -13.28
N ARG A 235 29.13 11.03 -13.32
CA ARG A 235 30.14 11.41 -12.31
C ARG A 235 29.54 11.42 -10.90
N ARG A 236 28.42 12.11 -10.69
CA ARG A 236 27.81 12.19 -9.35
C ARG A 236 27.28 10.84 -8.87
N TYR A 237 26.79 9.99 -9.79
CA TYR A 237 26.40 8.62 -9.46
C TYR A 237 27.62 7.81 -9.00
N GLU A 238 28.71 7.80 -9.78
CA GLU A 238 29.89 7.00 -9.47
C GLU A 238 30.63 7.48 -8.21
N GLU A 239 30.59 8.79 -7.92
CA GLU A 239 31.12 9.36 -6.68
C GLU A 239 30.39 8.89 -5.42
N GLU A 240 29.08 8.65 -5.51
CA GLU A 240 28.26 8.24 -4.35
C GLU A 240 28.08 6.72 -4.25
N PHE A 241 27.78 6.05 -5.36
CA PHE A 241 27.41 4.64 -5.40
C PHE A 241 28.53 3.72 -5.92
N GLY A 242 29.61 4.29 -6.46
CA GLY A 242 30.75 3.55 -6.99
C GLY A 242 30.62 3.18 -8.47
N ALA A 243 31.55 2.36 -8.95
CA ALA A 243 31.63 1.96 -10.35
C ALA A 243 30.35 1.22 -10.81
N ARG A 244 29.97 1.41 -12.09
CA ARG A 244 28.77 0.77 -12.67
C ARG A 244 28.98 -0.67 -13.13
N ASN A 245 30.22 -1.03 -13.48
CA ASN A 245 30.64 -2.38 -13.83
C ASN A 245 31.68 -2.87 -12.83
N TYR A 246 31.38 -3.91 -12.05
CA TYR A 246 32.32 -4.42 -11.04
C TYR A 246 32.00 -5.86 -10.62
N LYS A 247 33.01 -6.52 -10.05
CA LYS A 247 32.91 -7.87 -9.48
C LYS A 247 33.20 -7.80 -7.98
N PHE A 248 32.43 -8.54 -7.18
CA PHE A 248 32.71 -8.75 -5.77
C PHE A 248 32.39 -10.18 -5.35
N THR A 249 33.04 -10.67 -4.30
CA THR A 249 32.89 -12.06 -3.85
C THR A 249 32.25 -12.08 -2.47
N LEU A 250 31.19 -12.86 -2.30
CA LEU A 250 30.56 -13.14 -1.00
C LEU A 250 30.51 -14.65 -0.78
N GLY A 251 31.13 -15.11 0.30
CA GLY A 251 31.41 -16.53 0.49
C GLY A 251 32.27 -17.09 -0.64
N LYS A 252 31.80 -18.11 -1.34
CA LYS A 252 32.47 -18.70 -2.52
C LYS A 252 31.76 -18.41 -3.84
N VAL A 253 31.11 -17.26 -3.89
CA VAL A 253 30.26 -16.84 -5.01
C VAL A 253 30.73 -15.49 -5.51
N ASP A 254 31.02 -15.42 -6.80
CA ASP A 254 31.33 -14.18 -7.50
C ASP A 254 30.04 -13.54 -8.00
N PHE A 255 29.81 -12.30 -7.58
CA PHE A 255 28.72 -11.46 -8.03
C PHE A 255 29.26 -10.47 -9.06
N ILE A 256 28.63 -10.43 -10.24
CA ILE A 256 29.08 -9.63 -11.38
C ILE A 256 27.98 -8.62 -11.70
N ALA A 257 28.21 -7.36 -11.32
CA ALA A 257 27.31 -6.24 -11.59
C ALA A 257 27.67 -5.59 -12.93
N ILE A 258 26.65 -5.41 -13.78
CA ILE A 258 26.81 -4.88 -15.13
C ILE A 258 25.91 -3.67 -15.35
N ASP A 259 26.49 -2.64 -15.98
CA ASP A 259 25.78 -1.48 -16.52
C ASP A 259 24.91 -1.90 -17.73
N SER A 260 23.76 -2.47 -17.43
CA SER A 260 22.83 -3.05 -18.41
C SER A 260 22.29 -2.05 -19.44
N GLN A 261 22.30 -0.76 -19.10
CA GLN A 261 21.83 0.36 -19.92
C GLN A 261 22.71 0.60 -21.17
N THR A 262 23.88 -0.03 -21.21
CA THR A 262 24.89 0.16 -22.26
C THR A 262 25.10 -1.08 -23.13
N LEU A 263 24.56 -2.24 -22.75
CA LEU A 263 24.84 -3.52 -23.42
C LEU A 263 24.48 -3.53 -24.90
N ASP A 264 23.37 -2.89 -25.25
CA ASP A 264 22.82 -2.82 -26.62
C ASP A 264 23.12 -1.50 -27.34
N GLY A 265 24.05 -0.72 -26.77
CA GLY A 265 24.49 0.55 -27.32
C GLY A 265 25.33 0.39 -28.58
N ASN A 266 25.84 1.51 -29.10
CA ASN A 266 26.74 1.50 -30.24
C ASN A 266 28.04 0.75 -29.89
N SER A 267 28.32 -0.34 -30.60
CA SER A 267 29.54 -1.15 -30.41
C SER A 267 30.87 -0.39 -30.60
N GLN A 268 30.86 0.75 -31.30
CA GLN A 268 32.02 1.63 -31.44
C GLN A 268 32.07 2.74 -30.37
N GLY A 269 31.02 2.86 -29.55
CA GLY A 269 30.95 3.83 -28.46
C GLY A 269 31.84 3.43 -27.28
N ASN A 270 32.50 4.42 -26.69
CA ASN A 270 33.44 4.21 -25.58
C ASN A 270 32.78 3.53 -24.37
N VAL A 271 31.53 3.89 -24.05
CA VAL A 271 30.81 3.37 -22.87
C VAL A 271 30.43 1.91 -23.08
N THR A 272 29.75 1.59 -24.19
CA THR A 272 29.39 0.22 -24.57
C THR A 272 30.62 -0.68 -24.63
N SER A 273 31.71 -0.20 -25.25
CA SER A 273 32.98 -0.92 -25.32
C SER A 273 33.59 -1.16 -23.93
N ALA A 274 33.51 -0.19 -23.01
CA ALA A 274 34.02 -0.36 -21.65
C ALA A 274 33.27 -1.47 -20.89
N THR A 275 31.95 -1.54 -21.00
CA THR A 275 31.13 -2.60 -20.41
C THR A 275 31.49 -3.97 -20.99
N TRP A 276 31.58 -4.10 -22.32
CA TRP A 276 31.96 -5.38 -22.97
C TRP A 276 33.41 -5.79 -22.71
N ASN A 277 34.34 -4.83 -22.57
CA ASN A 277 35.71 -5.10 -22.16
C ASN A 277 35.78 -5.63 -20.72
N PHE A 278 34.99 -5.08 -19.80
CA PHE A 278 34.86 -5.61 -18.45
C PHE A 278 34.33 -7.05 -18.47
N ILE A 279 33.27 -7.33 -19.24
CA ILE A 279 32.71 -8.68 -19.40
C ILE A 279 33.77 -9.66 -19.93
N ALA A 280 34.54 -9.25 -20.94
CA ALA A 280 35.62 -10.05 -21.51
C ALA A 280 36.76 -10.31 -20.51
N ASN A 281 37.09 -9.34 -19.66
CA ASN A 281 38.09 -9.52 -18.62
C ASN A 281 37.62 -10.50 -17.54
N VAL A 282 36.36 -10.39 -17.11
CA VAL A 282 35.76 -11.30 -16.13
C VAL A 282 35.61 -12.72 -16.68
N SER A 283 35.33 -12.89 -17.98
CA SER A 283 35.20 -14.21 -18.59
C SER A 283 36.53 -14.97 -18.68
N GLN A 284 37.65 -14.25 -18.76
CA GLN A 284 39.00 -14.81 -18.76
C GLN A 284 39.50 -15.20 -17.35
N ASP A 285 38.81 -14.73 -16.30
CA ASP A 285 39.14 -15.10 -14.94
C ASP A 285 38.95 -16.61 -14.75
N SER A 286 40.06 -17.31 -14.47
CA SER A 286 40.10 -18.76 -14.25
C SER A 286 39.52 -19.20 -12.90
N SER A 287 38.93 -18.28 -12.14
CA SER A 287 38.21 -18.57 -10.90
C SER A 287 37.16 -19.66 -11.10
N SER A 288 37.33 -20.77 -10.37
CA SER A 288 36.37 -21.88 -10.28
C SER A 288 35.10 -21.55 -9.49
N MET A 289 34.90 -20.28 -9.10
CA MET A 289 33.76 -19.87 -8.29
C MET A 289 32.47 -19.83 -9.10
N THR A 290 31.37 -20.18 -8.44
CA THR A 290 30.02 -19.97 -8.95
C THR A 290 29.76 -18.49 -9.17
N ARG A 291 29.18 -18.13 -10.32
CA ARG A 291 28.92 -16.74 -10.70
C ARG A 291 27.43 -16.42 -10.62
N VAL A 292 27.09 -15.28 -10.02
CA VAL A 292 25.76 -14.68 -10.06
C VAL A 292 25.84 -13.40 -10.89
N LEU A 293 25.02 -13.33 -11.94
CA LEU A 293 24.93 -12.16 -12.80
C LEU A 293 23.88 -11.19 -12.25
N LEU A 294 24.25 -9.91 -12.14
CA LEU A 294 23.37 -8.86 -11.65
C LEU A 294 23.21 -7.80 -12.74
N THR A 295 21.99 -7.57 -13.18
CA THR A 295 21.63 -6.50 -14.11
C THR A 295 20.48 -5.68 -13.52
N HIS A 296 20.33 -4.42 -13.91
CA HIS A 296 19.10 -3.69 -13.61
C HIS A 296 18.03 -4.04 -14.65
N ILE A 297 18.32 -3.81 -15.93
CA ILE A 297 17.44 -4.19 -17.05
C ILE A 297 17.45 -5.74 -17.18
N PRO A 298 16.28 -6.41 -17.24
CA PRO A 298 16.22 -7.86 -17.34
C PRO A 298 16.69 -8.36 -18.69
N LEU A 299 17.07 -9.63 -18.75
CA LEU A 299 17.51 -10.24 -20.01
C LEU A 299 16.35 -10.53 -20.94
N TYR A 300 16.67 -10.66 -22.24
CA TYR A 300 15.72 -10.94 -23.30
C TYR A 300 14.79 -12.10 -22.96
N ARG A 301 13.51 -11.91 -23.25
CA ARG A 301 12.49 -12.95 -23.25
C ARG A 301 11.40 -12.60 -24.26
N PRO A 302 10.78 -13.57 -24.94
CA PRO A 302 9.68 -13.27 -25.85
C PRO A 302 8.56 -12.49 -25.16
N ASP A 303 7.85 -11.67 -25.94
CA ASP A 303 6.62 -11.04 -25.46
C ASP A 303 5.68 -12.12 -24.90
N TRP A 304 4.96 -11.77 -23.83
CA TRP A 304 4.00 -12.68 -23.16
C TRP A 304 4.62 -13.92 -22.48
N THR A 305 5.94 -13.94 -22.26
CA THR A 305 6.60 -15.03 -21.50
C THR A 305 5.94 -15.21 -20.12
N PRO A 306 5.58 -16.45 -19.71
CA PRO A 306 5.08 -16.70 -18.37
C PRO A 306 6.14 -16.40 -17.30
N CYS A 307 5.81 -15.56 -16.32
CA CYS A 307 6.72 -15.07 -15.28
C CYS A 307 6.58 -15.78 -13.92
N GLY A 308 5.97 -16.96 -13.91
CA GLY A 308 5.54 -17.61 -12.68
C GLY A 308 4.24 -17.00 -12.10
N PRO A 309 3.77 -17.50 -10.95
CA PRO A 309 2.44 -17.22 -10.42
C PRO A 309 2.29 -15.85 -9.76
N TYR A 310 3.41 -15.13 -9.55
CA TYR A 310 3.43 -13.91 -8.74
C TYR A 310 3.40 -12.62 -9.55
N ARG A 311 3.55 -12.69 -10.88
CA ARG A 311 3.41 -11.52 -11.73
C ARG A 311 1.96 -11.04 -11.74
N SER A 312 1.77 -9.75 -11.52
CA SER A 312 0.46 -9.08 -11.60
C SER A 312 0.23 -8.34 -12.93
N SER A 313 1.31 -7.93 -13.60
CA SER A 313 1.30 -7.16 -14.83
C SER A 313 1.02 -8.04 -16.05
N PRO A 314 0.05 -7.67 -16.92
CA PRO A 314 -0.42 -8.58 -17.95
C PRO A 314 0.53 -8.74 -19.15
N ILE A 315 1.50 -7.85 -19.34
CA ILE A 315 2.29 -7.79 -20.58
C ILE A 315 3.79 -7.72 -20.27
N ILE A 316 4.55 -8.52 -21.00
CA ILE A 316 5.98 -8.33 -21.24
C ILE A 316 6.10 -7.82 -22.67
N ASN A 317 6.80 -6.71 -22.85
CA ASN A 317 7.04 -6.16 -24.19
C ASN A 317 8.51 -5.77 -24.36
N GLN A 318 9.11 -6.19 -25.48
CA GLN A 318 10.51 -5.90 -25.83
C GLN A 318 10.68 -4.49 -26.42
N ARG A 319 10.08 -3.46 -25.81
CA ARG A 319 10.16 -2.09 -26.33
C ARG A 319 11.59 -1.56 -26.27
N ILE A 320 12.03 -1.00 -27.39
CA ILE A 320 13.28 -0.27 -27.52
C ILE A 320 13.05 0.98 -28.37
N LEU A 321 13.56 2.12 -27.90
CA LEU A 321 13.55 3.39 -28.62
C LEU A 321 14.98 3.82 -28.87
N ARG A 322 15.29 4.15 -30.13
CA ARG A 322 16.61 4.63 -30.55
C ARG A 322 16.51 6.04 -31.12
N ALA A 323 17.55 6.83 -30.90
CA ALA A 323 17.66 8.15 -31.50
C ALA A 323 17.82 8.02 -33.04
N PRO A 324 17.06 8.77 -33.86
CA PRO A 324 17.10 8.64 -35.32
C PRO A 324 18.48 8.85 -35.92
N GLU A 325 19.22 9.82 -35.39
CA GLU A 325 20.48 10.32 -35.98
C GLU A 325 21.66 9.37 -35.77
N ASN A 326 21.76 8.75 -34.60
CA ASN A 326 22.95 8.01 -34.17
C ASN A 326 22.66 6.63 -33.59
N GLN A 327 21.39 6.20 -33.62
CA GLN A 327 20.92 4.88 -33.15
C GLN A 327 21.21 4.56 -31.68
N GLN A 328 21.58 5.57 -30.88
CA GLN A 328 21.79 5.42 -29.44
C GLN A 328 20.47 5.08 -28.73
N ILE A 329 20.55 4.32 -27.66
CA ILE A 329 19.38 3.91 -26.89
C ILE A 329 18.83 5.09 -26.09
N LEU A 330 17.57 5.41 -26.33
CA LEU A 330 16.79 6.39 -25.56
C LEU A 330 15.94 5.71 -24.47
N TYR A 331 15.50 4.47 -24.72
CA TYR A 331 14.70 3.68 -23.80
C TYR A 331 14.77 2.20 -24.17
N GLN A 332 14.77 1.31 -23.18
CA GLN A 332 14.80 -0.13 -23.39
C GLN A 332 14.27 -0.90 -22.17
N ASN A 333 13.27 -1.76 -22.38
CA ASN A 333 12.70 -2.57 -21.29
C ASN A 333 13.48 -3.84 -20.97
N TYR A 334 14.15 -4.42 -21.97
CA TYR A 334 14.85 -5.70 -21.86
C TYR A 334 16.08 -5.67 -22.75
N VAL A 335 17.17 -6.30 -22.30
CA VAL A 335 18.38 -6.49 -23.10
C VAL A 335 18.02 -7.27 -24.37
N THR A 336 18.62 -6.97 -25.52
CA THR A 336 18.30 -7.67 -26.78
C THR A 336 18.70 -9.14 -26.71
N GLU A 337 18.06 -9.97 -27.53
CA GLU A 337 18.36 -11.40 -27.63
C GLU A 337 19.84 -11.66 -27.93
N LYS A 338 20.43 -10.88 -28.85
CA LYS A 338 21.84 -11.01 -29.23
C LYS A 338 22.77 -10.75 -28.04
N SER A 339 22.58 -9.64 -27.34
CA SER A 339 23.42 -9.27 -26.19
C SER A 339 23.20 -10.19 -25.00
N THR A 340 21.96 -10.63 -24.76
CA THR A 340 21.62 -11.65 -23.76
C THR A 340 22.39 -12.94 -24.03
N ASN A 341 22.32 -13.48 -25.25
CA ASN A 341 23.02 -14.71 -25.61
C ASN A 341 24.54 -14.58 -25.50
N ASN A 342 25.11 -13.45 -25.93
CA ASN A 342 26.55 -13.19 -25.78
C ASN A 342 26.97 -13.14 -24.32
N LEU A 343 26.21 -12.40 -23.49
CA LEU A 343 26.48 -12.22 -22.08
C LEU A 343 26.44 -13.56 -21.32
N LEU A 344 25.40 -14.37 -21.56
CA LEU A 344 25.24 -15.68 -20.92
C LEU A 344 26.36 -16.65 -21.32
N ASN A 345 26.77 -16.64 -22.60
CA ASN A 345 27.87 -17.49 -23.07
C ASN A 345 29.24 -17.08 -22.51
N MET A 346 29.48 -15.78 -22.28
CA MET A 346 30.76 -15.29 -21.77
C MET A 346 30.88 -15.46 -20.25
N ILE A 347 29.82 -15.13 -19.51
CA ILE A 347 29.86 -15.15 -18.04
C ILE A 347 29.63 -16.56 -17.49
N SER A 348 28.75 -17.34 -18.13
CA SER A 348 28.29 -18.64 -17.66
C SER A 348 27.76 -18.58 -16.20
N PRO A 349 26.73 -17.76 -15.92
CA PRO A 349 26.21 -17.60 -14.57
C PRO A 349 25.37 -18.80 -14.13
N ALA A 350 25.33 -19.03 -12.82
CA ALA A 350 24.48 -20.02 -12.16
C ALA A 350 23.10 -19.48 -11.75
N LEU A 351 23.01 -18.16 -11.54
CA LEU A 351 21.80 -17.44 -11.18
C LEU A 351 21.89 -16.03 -11.75
N ILE A 352 20.75 -15.50 -12.18
CA ILE A 352 20.63 -14.13 -12.67
C ILE A 352 19.59 -13.41 -11.82
N LEU A 353 19.93 -12.19 -11.40
CA LEU A 353 19.02 -11.30 -10.69
C LEU A 353 18.85 -10.03 -11.52
N SER A 354 17.62 -9.52 -11.62
CA SER A 354 17.27 -8.28 -12.32
C SER A 354 16.23 -7.42 -11.60
N GLY A 355 16.09 -6.14 -11.96
CA GLY A 355 15.09 -5.20 -11.42
C GLY A 355 14.19 -4.63 -12.52
N HIS A 356 13.96 -3.31 -12.53
CA HIS A 356 13.40 -2.52 -13.63
C HIS A 356 11.91 -2.72 -13.95
N ASP A 357 11.41 -3.95 -14.00
CA ASP A 357 10.03 -4.23 -14.42
C ASP A 357 9.00 -3.99 -13.29
N HIS A 358 9.48 -3.65 -12.08
CA HIS A 358 8.72 -3.41 -10.83
C HIS A 358 7.84 -4.58 -10.36
N ASP A 359 7.80 -5.67 -11.12
CA ASP A 359 6.98 -6.84 -10.88
C ASP A 359 7.84 -8.10 -10.78
N GLN A 360 7.32 -9.11 -10.10
CA GLN A 360 8.06 -10.34 -9.88
C GLN A 360 7.99 -11.20 -11.12
N CYS A 361 9.15 -11.61 -11.63
CA CYS A 361 9.22 -12.52 -12.76
C CYS A 361 10.29 -13.58 -12.55
N LYS A 362 9.93 -14.84 -12.80
CA LYS A 362 10.87 -15.95 -12.86
C LYS A 362 10.88 -16.57 -14.25
N VAL A 363 12.05 -16.62 -14.88
CA VAL A 363 12.27 -17.20 -16.22
C VAL A 363 13.49 -18.11 -16.19
N THR A 364 13.48 -19.16 -17.00
CA THR A 364 14.65 -20.02 -17.22
C THR A 364 15.20 -19.80 -18.62
N HIS A 365 16.48 -19.42 -18.71
CA HIS A 365 17.19 -19.28 -19.97
C HIS A 365 17.90 -20.58 -20.32
N ILE A 366 17.79 -21.01 -21.58
CA ILE A 366 18.50 -22.19 -22.08
C ILE A 366 19.83 -21.73 -22.69
N THR A 367 20.94 -22.07 -22.02
CA THR A 367 22.29 -21.68 -22.47
C THR A 367 23.08 -22.90 -22.93
N LYS A 368 24.25 -22.66 -23.55
CA LYS A 368 25.20 -23.74 -23.92
C LYS A 368 25.75 -24.50 -22.70
N HIS A 369 25.69 -23.89 -21.52
CA HIS A 369 26.20 -24.46 -20.27
C HIS A 369 25.10 -25.10 -19.42
N GLY A 370 23.86 -25.12 -19.92
CA GLY A 370 22.68 -25.62 -19.21
C GLY A 370 21.63 -24.52 -18.95
N PRO A 371 20.51 -24.89 -18.31
CA PRO A 371 19.49 -23.94 -17.91
C PRO A 371 20.00 -23.04 -16.78
N VAL A 372 19.69 -21.75 -16.85
CA VAL A 372 19.95 -20.77 -15.78
C VAL A 372 18.68 -20.02 -15.43
N GLU A 373 18.39 -19.89 -14.14
CA GLU A 373 17.22 -19.15 -13.66
C GLU A 373 17.54 -17.66 -13.56
N GLU A 374 16.62 -16.83 -14.05
CA GLU A 374 16.58 -15.39 -13.81
C GLU A 374 15.40 -15.06 -12.90
N HIS A 375 15.68 -14.29 -11.86
CA HIS A 375 14.68 -13.67 -11.01
C HIS A 375 14.71 -12.16 -11.17
N THR A 376 13.63 -11.60 -11.70
CA THR A 376 13.35 -10.17 -11.68
C THR A 376 12.64 -9.84 -10.35
N ILE A 377 13.29 -9.04 -9.52
CA ILE A 377 12.79 -8.61 -8.21
C ILE A 377 11.81 -7.45 -8.44
N GLY A 378 10.62 -7.54 -7.85
CA GLY A 378 9.65 -6.45 -7.91
C GLY A 378 10.00 -5.31 -6.94
N THR A 379 9.43 -4.14 -7.19
CA THR A 379 9.75 -2.90 -6.46
C THR A 379 9.55 -3.04 -4.94
N ILE A 380 10.39 -2.35 -4.17
CA ILE A 380 10.17 -2.17 -2.73
C ILE A 380 9.17 -1.04 -2.43
N SER A 381 8.84 -0.20 -3.41
CA SER A 381 7.91 0.91 -3.30
C SER A 381 6.47 0.48 -3.57
N TRP A 382 5.51 1.21 -3.00
CA TRP A 382 4.08 0.94 -3.19
C TRP A 382 3.43 1.86 -4.24
N GLN A 383 4.22 2.70 -4.91
CA GLN A 383 3.76 3.71 -5.88
C GLN A 383 4.17 3.43 -7.33
N GLN A 384 4.76 2.27 -7.62
CA GLN A 384 5.34 1.97 -8.95
C GLN A 384 4.49 1.02 -9.79
N GLY A 385 3.16 1.13 -9.68
CA GLY A 385 2.21 0.35 -10.48
C GLY A 385 1.95 -1.09 -9.98
N ASN A 386 2.86 -1.67 -9.20
CA ASN A 386 2.66 -2.96 -8.54
C ASN A 386 2.06 -2.78 -7.14
N LEU A 387 0.94 -3.47 -6.86
CA LEU A 387 0.30 -3.46 -5.53
C LEU A 387 1.03 -4.35 -4.51
N PHE A 388 1.89 -5.25 -4.96
CA PHE A 388 2.57 -6.25 -4.15
C PHE A 388 4.08 -5.99 -4.10
N PRO A 389 4.53 -5.01 -3.30
CA PRO A 389 5.95 -4.74 -3.14
C PRO A 389 6.69 -5.95 -2.59
N SER A 390 7.94 -6.13 -2.99
CA SER A 390 8.74 -7.32 -2.64
C SER A 390 10.20 -7.01 -2.38
N PHE A 391 10.88 -7.98 -1.78
CA PHE A 391 12.33 -8.05 -1.68
C PHE A 391 12.75 -9.52 -1.77
N MET A 392 14.05 -9.78 -1.89
CA MET A 392 14.54 -11.16 -1.97
C MET A 392 15.61 -11.42 -0.92
N LEU A 393 15.55 -12.61 -0.30
CA LEU A 393 16.59 -13.13 0.56
C LEU A 393 17.45 -14.12 -0.21
N LEU A 394 18.76 -13.91 -0.18
CA LEU A 394 19.75 -14.74 -0.86
C LEU A 394 20.72 -15.32 0.17
N SER A 395 21.09 -16.58 0.01
CA SER A 395 22.10 -17.28 0.83
C SER A 395 23.21 -17.78 -0.05
N ALA A 396 24.42 -17.25 0.14
CA ALA A 396 25.63 -17.64 -0.59
C ALA A 396 26.51 -18.51 0.31
N SER A 397 26.86 -19.72 -0.15
CA SER A 397 27.62 -20.70 0.64
C SER A 397 29.08 -20.28 0.87
N ASN A 398 29.57 -20.54 2.08
CA ASN A 398 30.98 -20.45 2.48
C ASN A 398 31.71 -21.80 2.34
N LEU A 399 30.99 -22.90 2.08
CA LEU A 399 31.55 -24.24 2.06
C LEU A 399 32.29 -24.51 0.74
N SER A 400 33.49 -25.09 0.83
CA SER A 400 34.12 -25.73 -0.35
C SER A 400 33.18 -26.84 -0.81
N SER A 401 32.76 -26.82 -2.07
CA SER A 401 32.10 -27.99 -2.65
C SER A 401 33.00 -29.21 -2.44
N PRO A 402 32.58 -30.25 -1.69
CA PRO A 402 33.19 -31.57 -1.85
C PRO A 402 32.87 -31.99 -3.28
N ASP A 403 33.87 -32.48 -4.03
CA ASP A 403 33.71 -32.89 -5.42
C ASP A 403 32.39 -33.64 -5.64
N GLY A 404 31.43 -32.98 -6.33
CA GLY A 404 30.16 -33.61 -6.73
C GLY A 404 28.83 -33.00 -6.24
N LEU A 405 28.76 -31.88 -5.51
CA LEU A 405 27.47 -31.19 -5.28
C LEU A 405 26.99 -30.46 -6.54
N ALA A 406 25.69 -30.51 -6.81
CA ALA A 406 25.06 -29.85 -7.94
C ALA A 406 25.08 -28.32 -7.75
N LEU A 407 25.08 -27.57 -8.86
CA LEU A 407 25.14 -26.10 -8.89
C LEU A 407 24.05 -25.41 -8.03
N GLU A 408 22.92 -26.09 -7.83
CA GLU A 408 21.82 -25.65 -6.96
C GLU A 408 22.19 -25.57 -5.47
N ASP A 409 23.37 -26.04 -5.05
CA ASP A 409 23.74 -26.12 -3.65
C ASP A 409 24.60 -24.95 -3.12
N VAL A 410 24.98 -24.00 -4.01
CA VAL A 410 25.91 -22.91 -3.66
C VAL A 410 25.21 -21.58 -3.38
N VAL A 411 24.13 -21.28 -4.11
CA VAL A 411 23.36 -20.02 -3.99
C VAL A 411 21.88 -20.34 -3.97
N TYR A 412 21.18 -19.86 -2.94
CA TYR A 412 19.73 -20.03 -2.83
C TYR A 412 19.01 -18.70 -2.71
N ALA A 413 17.90 -18.56 -3.43
CA ALA A 413 17.06 -17.35 -3.45
C ALA A 413 15.64 -17.64 -2.92
N HIS A 414 15.08 -16.70 -2.16
CA HIS A 414 13.71 -16.74 -1.69
C HIS A 414 13.06 -15.37 -1.82
N LEU A 415 11.98 -15.28 -2.60
CA LEU A 415 11.20 -14.07 -2.78
C LEU A 415 10.29 -13.84 -1.57
N CYS A 416 10.22 -12.60 -1.09
CA CYS A 416 9.43 -12.21 0.06
C CYS A 416 8.58 -10.97 -0.24
N PHE A 417 7.35 -10.97 0.24
CA PHE A 417 6.39 -9.88 0.01
C PHE A 417 6.30 -8.94 1.20
N LEU A 418 6.06 -7.67 0.89
CA LEU A 418 5.80 -6.60 1.84
C LEU A 418 4.29 -6.33 1.94
N PRO A 419 3.84 -5.60 2.98
CA PRO A 419 2.43 -5.28 3.13
C PRO A 419 1.91 -4.42 1.98
N VAL A 420 0.68 -4.71 1.55
CA VAL A 420 -0.03 -3.93 0.54
C VAL A 420 -0.57 -2.65 1.19
N GLN A 421 0.18 -1.55 1.08
CA GLN A 421 -0.14 -0.29 1.76
C GLN A 421 -1.50 0.29 1.36
N THR A 422 -1.88 0.13 0.09
CA THR A 422 -3.21 0.54 -0.41
C THR A 422 -4.34 -0.14 0.34
N TYR A 423 -4.20 -1.43 0.69
CA TYR A 423 -5.24 -2.17 1.42
C TYR A 423 -5.37 -1.69 2.86
N ILE A 424 -4.26 -1.31 3.50
CA ILE A 424 -4.28 -0.72 4.85
C ILE A 424 -5.06 0.60 4.84
N TYR A 425 -4.80 1.47 3.87
CA TYR A 425 -5.51 2.75 3.74
C TYR A 425 -6.99 2.58 3.36
N ILE A 426 -7.31 1.66 2.44
CA ILE A 426 -8.71 1.32 2.12
C ILE A 426 -9.43 0.84 3.37
N TRP A 427 -8.80 -0.01 4.19
CA TRP A 427 -9.36 -0.48 5.45
C TRP A 427 -9.62 0.67 6.44
N TYR A 428 -8.69 1.61 6.57
CA TYR A 428 -8.89 2.80 7.41
C TYR A 428 -10.08 3.64 6.94
N MET A 429 -10.21 3.85 5.62
CA MET A 429 -11.33 4.57 5.03
C MET A 429 -12.67 3.87 5.26
N VAL A 430 -12.72 2.54 5.08
CA VAL A 430 -13.91 1.72 5.35
C VAL A 430 -14.29 1.83 6.83
N LEU A 431 -13.34 1.67 7.75
CA LEU A 431 -13.59 1.77 9.18
C LEU A 431 -14.08 3.17 9.58
N PHE A 432 -13.57 4.22 8.95
CA PHE A 432 -14.03 5.60 9.13
C PHE A 432 -15.49 5.78 8.70
N ILE A 433 -15.85 5.34 7.51
CA ILE A 433 -17.23 5.40 7.02
C ILE A 433 -18.16 4.60 7.95
N MET A 434 -17.76 3.40 8.36
CA MET A 434 -18.54 2.59 9.31
C MET A 434 -18.72 3.29 10.65
N THR A 435 -17.67 3.94 11.16
CA THR A 435 -17.73 4.72 12.40
C THR A 435 -18.74 5.86 12.27
N LEU A 436 -18.72 6.62 11.16
CA LEU A 436 -19.67 7.70 10.91
C LEU A 436 -21.12 7.17 10.88
N LEU A 437 -21.38 6.08 10.17
CA LEU A 437 -22.71 5.48 10.08
C LEU A 437 -23.20 5.02 11.46
N ILE A 438 -22.38 4.28 12.21
CA ILE A 438 -22.72 3.82 13.57
C ILE A 438 -23.09 5.01 14.46
N VAL A 439 -22.28 6.07 14.42
CA VAL A 439 -22.46 7.25 15.24
C VAL A 439 -23.72 8.04 14.87
N LEU A 440 -24.04 8.16 13.58
CA LEU A 440 -25.23 8.88 13.09
C LEU A 440 -26.54 8.12 13.36
N PHE A 441 -26.50 6.79 13.29
CA PHE A 441 -27.69 5.93 13.42
C PHE A 441 -27.88 5.32 14.82
N TRP A 442 -26.97 5.53 15.77
CA TRP A 442 -27.11 5.08 17.15
C TRP A 442 -27.78 6.13 18.07
N PRO A 443 -28.79 5.78 18.91
CA PRO A 443 -29.59 4.57 18.97
C PRO A 443 -30.91 4.86 18.23
N ALA A 444 -30.97 4.55 16.93
CA ALA A 444 -32.26 4.43 16.27
C ALA A 444 -33.00 3.26 16.93
N LYS A 445 -34.29 3.45 17.22
CA LYS A 445 -35.16 2.39 17.74
C LYS A 445 -34.98 1.12 16.89
N GLU A 446 -34.99 -0.05 17.53
CA GLU A 446 -34.61 -1.36 16.99
C GLU A 446 -35.19 -1.68 15.59
N GLU A 447 -36.36 -1.15 15.25
CA GLU A 447 -37.03 -1.35 13.95
C GLU A 447 -36.32 -0.71 12.76
N LEU A 448 -35.66 0.46 12.92
CA LEU A 448 -34.97 1.11 11.79
C LEU A 448 -33.59 0.49 11.54
N PHE A 449 -32.92 0.06 12.61
CA PHE A 449 -31.55 -0.46 12.56
C PHE A 449 -31.47 -1.84 11.87
N SER A 450 -32.49 -2.69 12.05
CA SER A 450 -32.61 -4.00 11.39
C SER A 450 -32.75 -3.89 9.86
N HIS A 451 -33.56 -2.94 9.37
CA HIS A 451 -33.80 -2.79 7.94
C HIS A 451 -32.57 -2.21 7.20
N TYR A 452 -31.86 -1.26 7.81
CA TYR A 452 -30.63 -0.70 7.24
C TYR A 452 -29.46 -1.69 7.30
N ILE A 453 -29.30 -2.51 8.35
CA ILE A 453 -28.30 -3.58 8.37
C ILE A 453 -28.61 -4.68 7.34
N GLY A 454 -29.89 -4.98 7.07
CA GLY A 454 -30.27 -5.86 5.97
C GLY A 454 -29.76 -5.36 4.61
N ASN A 455 -29.98 -4.08 4.33
CA ASN A 455 -29.49 -3.43 3.11
C ASN A 455 -27.96 -3.26 3.11
N PHE A 456 -27.35 -3.03 4.28
CA PHE A 456 -25.91 -2.91 4.42
C PHE A 456 -25.22 -4.26 4.27
N LYS A 457 -25.79 -5.36 4.78
CA LYS A 457 -25.31 -6.73 4.52
C LYS A 457 -25.40 -7.07 3.04
N LEU A 458 -26.47 -6.67 2.35
CA LEU A 458 -26.59 -6.82 0.89
C LEU A 458 -25.58 -5.95 0.13
N CYS A 459 -25.29 -4.74 0.59
CA CYS A 459 -24.26 -3.87 0.02
C CYS A 459 -22.83 -4.37 0.31
N PHE A 460 -22.54 -4.82 1.52
CA PHE A 460 -21.25 -5.39 1.92
C PHE A 460 -21.01 -6.72 1.21
N ARG A 461 -22.05 -7.56 1.10
CA ARG A 461 -22.01 -8.77 0.30
C ARG A 461 -21.90 -8.44 -1.19
N SER A 462 -22.50 -7.36 -1.69
CA SER A 462 -22.27 -6.87 -3.06
C SER A 462 -20.90 -6.19 -3.26
N LEU A 463 -20.20 -5.73 -2.22
CA LEU A 463 -18.86 -5.18 -2.30
C LEU A 463 -17.78 -6.28 -2.21
N PHE A 464 -18.12 -7.42 -1.61
CA PHE A 464 -17.26 -8.60 -1.47
C PHE A 464 -17.57 -9.71 -2.52
N ASP A 465 -18.83 -10.00 -2.84
CA ASP A 465 -19.25 -10.89 -3.96
C ASP A 465 -19.27 -10.14 -5.30
N GLY A 466 -19.57 -8.84 -5.28
CA GLY A 466 -19.45 -7.97 -6.44
C GLY A 466 -18.07 -7.35 -6.44
N SER A 467 -17.19 -7.93 -7.24
CA SER A 467 -15.92 -7.40 -7.68
C SER A 467 -15.91 -5.86 -7.89
N VAL A 468 -15.68 -5.08 -6.85
CA VAL A 468 -15.09 -3.73 -6.98
C VAL A 468 -13.62 -3.86 -7.35
N PHE A 469 -13.02 -5.02 -7.06
CA PHE A 469 -11.68 -5.44 -7.52
C PHE A 469 -11.66 -6.14 -8.89
N GLY A 470 -12.78 -6.23 -9.59
CA GLY A 470 -12.86 -6.67 -11.00
C GLY A 470 -13.41 -5.58 -11.93
N ARG A 471 -13.57 -4.35 -11.43
CA ARG A 471 -14.14 -3.23 -12.19
C ARG A 471 -13.24 -1.98 -12.25
N VAL A 472 -11.96 -2.14 -11.91
CA VAL A 472 -10.88 -1.23 -12.34
C VAL A 472 -10.10 -1.83 -13.52
N ILE A 473 -10.32 -3.10 -13.86
CA ILE A 473 -9.99 -3.67 -15.19
C ILE A 473 -11.29 -4.21 -15.79
N LYS A 474 -12.12 -3.28 -16.23
CA LYS A 474 -12.88 -3.47 -17.45
C LYS A 474 -12.94 -2.09 -18.08
N GLU A 475 -11.84 -1.71 -18.72
CA GLU A 475 -11.97 -0.84 -19.87
C GLU A 475 -13.10 -1.42 -20.70
N LYS A 476 -14.06 -0.55 -20.98
CA LYS A 476 -15.17 -0.84 -21.85
C LYS A 476 -14.53 -1.16 -23.21
N ASN A 477 -14.24 -2.43 -23.49
CA ASN A 477 -14.09 -2.91 -24.85
C ASN A 477 -15.47 -2.74 -25.50
N GLU A 478 -15.76 -1.54 -25.99
CA GLU A 478 -16.88 -1.24 -26.88
C GLU A 478 -16.50 -1.43 -28.36
N ASP A 479 -15.38 -2.13 -28.63
CA ASP A 479 -14.90 -2.36 -30.00
C ASP A 479 -15.14 -3.80 -30.51
N GLU A 480 -15.75 -4.69 -29.72
CA GLU A 480 -16.19 -6.00 -30.21
C GLU A 480 -17.61 -5.95 -30.80
N ASN A 481 -17.79 -5.20 -31.90
CA ASN A 481 -18.75 -5.48 -32.99
C ASN A 481 -18.87 -4.35 -34.04
N PHE A 482 -17.76 -3.68 -34.38
CA PHE A 482 -17.76 -2.72 -35.48
C PHE A 482 -16.69 -3.09 -36.50
N GLU A 483 -17.13 -3.27 -37.74
CA GLU A 483 -16.25 -3.45 -38.89
C GLU A 483 -15.84 -2.04 -39.36
N TYR A 484 -14.53 -1.81 -39.44
CA TYR A 484 -13.95 -0.55 -39.91
C TYR A 484 -13.52 -0.72 -41.36
N GLU A 485 -14.03 0.15 -42.24
CA GLU A 485 -13.62 0.19 -43.63
C GLU A 485 -12.63 1.35 -43.82
N MET A 486 -11.46 1.05 -44.40
CA MET A 486 -10.46 2.05 -44.74
C MET A 486 -10.86 2.72 -46.05
N MET A 487 -11.09 4.03 -46.03
CA MET A 487 -11.25 4.82 -47.24
C MET A 487 -10.18 5.90 -47.32
N TRP A 488 -9.63 6.06 -48.51
CA TRP A 488 -8.63 7.08 -48.83
C TRP A 488 -9.34 8.24 -49.51
N ASP A 489 -9.08 9.47 -49.07
CA ASP A 489 -9.53 10.65 -49.80
C ASP A 489 -8.67 10.91 -51.05
N ALA A 490 -9.13 11.83 -51.91
CA ALA A 490 -8.44 12.19 -53.14
C ALA A 490 -7.07 12.87 -52.89
N GLU A 491 -6.76 13.22 -51.64
CA GLU A 491 -5.53 13.86 -51.19
C GLU A 491 -4.57 12.86 -50.52
N GLY A 492 -4.94 11.58 -50.44
CA GLY A 492 -4.11 10.49 -49.95
C GLY A 492 -4.11 10.31 -48.42
N SER A 493 -5.04 10.93 -47.70
CA SER A 493 -5.21 10.71 -46.26
C SER A 493 -6.20 9.58 -46.00
N MET A 494 -5.83 8.67 -45.09
CA MET A 494 -6.63 7.50 -44.74
C MET A 494 -7.58 7.84 -43.60
N HIS A 495 -8.88 7.59 -43.81
CA HIS A 495 -9.92 7.76 -42.81
C HIS A 495 -10.60 6.42 -42.50
N LEU A 496 -10.89 6.18 -41.22
CA LEU A 496 -11.59 4.99 -40.74
C LEU A 496 -13.05 5.35 -40.43
N ILE A 497 -14.00 4.73 -41.13
CA ILE A 497 -15.43 4.96 -40.92
C ILE A 497 -16.06 3.75 -40.23
N LYS A 498 -16.80 4.01 -39.14
CA LYS A 498 -17.45 3.00 -38.29
C LYS A 498 -18.78 2.54 -38.90
N LYS A 499 -18.94 1.24 -39.17
CA LYS A 499 -20.20 0.64 -39.65
C LYS A 499 -20.78 -0.35 -38.63
N ALA A 500 -22.08 -0.24 -38.34
CA ALA A 500 -22.76 -1.14 -37.42
C ALA A 500 -23.17 -2.45 -38.12
N SER A 501 -22.76 -3.61 -37.59
CA SER A 501 -23.13 -4.91 -38.15
C SER A 501 -24.59 -5.29 -37.77
N LYS A 502 -25.34 -5.86 -38.71
CA LYS A 502 -26.67 -6.46 -38.46
C LYS A 502 -26.52 -7.97 -38.45
N SER A 503 -26.68 -8.62 -37.31
CA SER A 503 -26.90 -10.07 -37.24
C SER A 503 -28.39 -10.43 -37.41
N PRO A 504 -28.73 -11.56 -38.07
CA PRO A 504 -30.10 -11.91 -38.44
C PRO A 504 -30.91 -12.53 -37.27
N PRO A 505 -32.27 -12.56 -37.36
CA PRO A 505 -33.11 -13.05 -36.27
C PRO A 505 -33.18 -14.59 -36.25
N LYS A 506 -33.11 -15.18 -35.05
CA LYS A 506 -33.48 -16.59 -34.82
C LYS A 506 -34.91 -16.71 -34.30
N SER A 507 -35.59 -17.74 -34.77
CA SER A 507 -37.04 -17.95 -34.81
C SER A 507 -37.68 -18.36 -33.48
N SER A 508 -38.99 -18.17 -33.49
CA SER A 508 -40.06 -18.52 -32.57
C SER A 508 -40.14 -19.99 -32.14
N GLY A 509 -40.67 -20.19 -30.93
CA GLY A 509 -41.45 -21.34 -30.54
C GLY A 509 -42.70 -20.83 -29.81
N ASP A 510 -43.84 -20.90 -30.49
CA ASP A 510 -45.15 -20.43 -30.04
C ASP A 510 -45.74 -21.29 -28.92
N ASN A 511 -46.52 -20.66 -28.05
CA ASN A 511 -47.82 -21.19 -27.62
C ASN A 511 -48.69 -20.01 -27.19
N ALA A 512 -49.60 -19.61 -28.08
CA ALA A 512 -50.62 -18.62 -27.85
C ALA A 512 -51.89 -19.29 -27.29
N SER A 513 -52.46 -18.69 -26.24
CA SER A 513 -53.91 -18.74 -26.01
C SER A 513 -54.42 -17.32 -25.93
N VAL A 514 -55.10 -16.92 -26.99
CA VAL A 514 -55.84 -15.66 -27.19
C VAL A 514 -57.14 -15.73 -26.37
N GLU A 515 -57.51 -14.68 -25.63
CA GLU A 515 -58.58 -13.74 -26.03
C GLU A 515 -58.92 -12.66 -24.98
N ARG A 516 -59.11 -11.43 -25.50
CA ARG A 516 -60.02 -10.33 -25.07
C ARG A 516 -59.67 -9.33 -23.95
N GLY A 517 -59.52 -8.06 -24.36
CA GLY A 517 -59.85 -6.89 -23.54
C GLY A 517 -59.21 -5.56 -24.01
N ASN A 518 -60.00 -4.69 -24.65
CA ASN A 518 -59.58 -3.44 -25.30
C ASN A 518 -59.25 -2.25 -24.36
N ALA A 519 -58.19 -1.52 -24.73
CA ALA A 519 -57.95 -0.06 -24.78
C ALA A 519 -58.60 1.00 -23.82
N VAL A 520 -57.68 1.71 -23.12
CA VAL A 520 -57.40 3.19 -23.06
C VAL A 520 -58.40 4.23 -22.44
N MET A 521 -57.94 4.84 -21.33
CA MET A 521 -57.93 6.25 -20.86
C MET A 521 -58.85 7.34 -21.47
N ARG A 522 -59.50 8.19 -20.63
CA ARG A 522 -59.23 9.66 -20.45
C ARG A 522 -60.11 10.35 -19.37
N ALA A 523 -59.60 11.48 -18.86
CA ALA A 523 -60.03 12.36 -17.76
C ALA A 523 -61.17 13.39 -18.02
N LYS A 524 -61.65 14.07 -16.95
CA LYS A 524 -62.38 15.37 -16.94
C LYS A 524 -62.33 15.95 -15.50
N ARG A 525 -61.73 17.10 -15.15
CA ARG A 525 -61.85 18.56 -15.49
C ARG A 525 -62.93 19.32 -14.68
N GLN A 526 -62.47 20.36 -13.97
CA GLN A 526 -63.18 21.38 -13.18
C GLN A 526 -64.16 22.23 -14.00
N THR A 527 -65.22 22.75 -13.35
CA THR A 527 -65.75 24.11 -13.58
C THR A 527 -66.50 24.62 -12.34
N GLU A 528 -66.28 25.89 -11.99
CA GLU A 528 -67.01 26.70 -11.00
C GLU A 528 -68.30 27.28 -11.59
N GLN A 529 -69.33 27.49 -10.75
CA GLN A 529 -70.31 28.56 -10.94
C GLN A 529 -71.03 28.89 -9.61
N GLU A 530 -70.99 30.16 -9.21
CA GLU A 530 -71.78 30.77 -8.13
C GLU A 530 -73.27 30.84 -8.50
N VAL A 531 -74.15 30.87 -7.49
CA VAL A 531 -75.21 31.88 -7.27
C VAL A 531 -75.95 31.57 -5.95
N GLU A 532 -76.12 32.63 -5.15
CA GLU A 532 -76.92 32.79 -3.92
C GLU A 532 -78.39 32.32 -4.03
N VAL A 533 -78.98 31.93 -2.89
CA VAL A 533 -80.22 32.50 -2.30
C VAL A 533 -80.62 31.72 -1.04
N ALA A 534 -80.99 32.47 -0.01
CA ALA A 534 -81.35 32.09 1.35
C ALA A 534 -82.58 31.17 1.49
N VAL A 535 -82.70 30.48 2.63
CA VAL A 535 -83.81 30.60 3.63
C VAL A 535 -83.46 29.78 4.89
N ALA A 536 -83.69 30.39 6.05
CA ALA A 536 -83.47 29.87 7.39
C ALA A 536 -84.45 28.75 7.80
N CYS A 537 -84.05 27.95 8.81
CA CYS A 537 -84.91 27.60 9.95
C CYS A 537 -84.09 26.99 11.10
N ASP A 538 -84.48 27.40 12.30
CA ASP A 538 -83.88 27.20 13.63
C ASP A 538 -83.76 25.75 14.13
N GLY A 539 -82.86 25.57 15.11
CA GLY A 539 -82.84 24.41 16.00
C GLY A 539 -81.67 24.41 17.00
N ASN A 540 -81.74 25.25 18.04
CA ASN A 540 -80.90 25.22 19.23
C ASN A 540 -80.98 23.86 19.98
N VAL A 541 -79.84 23.26 20.37
CA VAL A 541 -79.65 22.60 21.69
C VAL A 541 -78.16 22.69 22.10
N GLU A 542 -77.99 22.94 23.39
CA GLU A 542 -76.85 23.40 24.21
C GLU A 542 -75.76 22.34 24.51
N PHE A 543 -74.51 22.82 24.51
CA PHE A 543 -73.40 22.64 25.48
C PHE A 543 -73.11 21.27 26.12
N ASP A 544 -71.87 20.77 25.93
CA ASP A 544 -71.11 20.23 27.05
C ASP A 544 -69.59 20.41 26.87
N ALA A 545 -68.97 21.07 27.86
CA ALA A 545 -67.56 21.43 27.87
C ALA A 545 -66.71 20.33 28.52
N ARG A 546 -65.71 19.81 27.79
CA ARG A 546 -64.59 19.07 28.37
C ARG A 546 -63.25 19.65 27.92
N THR A 547 -62.44 19.95 28.93
CA THR A 547 -61.11 20.54 28.94
C THR A 547 -60.11 19.83 27.99
N PRO A 548 -59.24 20.54 27.25
CA PRO A 548 -58.18 19.89 26.48
C PRO A 548 -57.01 19.51 27.39
N GLY A 549 -56.66 18.23 27.42
CA GLY A 549 -55.36 17.76 27.95
C GLY A 549 -54.20 18.26 27.07
N PRO A 550 -52.97 18.37 27.60
CA PRO A 550 -51.88 19.02 26.88
C PRO A 550 -51.44 18.18 25.67
N ALA A 551 -51.52 18.79 24.49
CA ALA A 551 -51.00 18.23 23.26
C ALA A 551 -49.50 17.96 23.39
N ARG A 552 -49.09 16.69 23.23
CA ARG A 552 -47.69 16.30 23.05
C ARG A 552 -47.14 17.04 21.83
N MET A 553 -46.29 18.04 22.06
CA MET A 553 -45.53 18.70 21.00
C MET A 553 -44.70 17.66 20.24
N LYS A 554 -44.97 17.48 18.95
CA LYS A 554 -44.08 16.77 18.02
C LYS A 554 -42.74 17.50 18.02
N THR A 555 -41.71 16.91 18.65
CA THR A 555 -40.33 17.39 18.52
C THR A 555 -39.98 17.47 17.05
N SER A 556 -39.60 18.65 16.54
CA SER A 556 -39.27 18.80 15.12
C SER A 556 -38.14 17.84 14.75
N MET A 557 -38.28 17.13 13.64
CA MET A 557 -37.27 16.18 13.13
C MET A 557 -35.89 16.83 13.05
N THR A 558 -35.83 18.13 12.76
CA THR A 558 -34.63 18.97 12.76
C THR A 558 -33.90 18.96 14.11
N LYS A 559 -34.61 19.12 15.23
CA LYS A 559 -34.01 19.09 16.58
C LYS A 559 -33.44 17.71 16.93
N LEU A 560 -34.06 16.64 16.45
CA LEU A 560 -33.56 15.27 16.62
C LEU A 560 -32.26 15.05 15.83
N VAL A 561 -32.21 15.50 14.58
CA VAL A 561 -31.03 15.41 13.71
C VAL A 561 -29.86 16.20 14.29
N ILE A 562 -30.08 17.46 14.69
CA ILE A 562 -29.05 18.30 15.32
C ILE A 562 -28.49 17.63 16.57
N ARG A 563 -29.35 17.05 17.42
CA ARG A 563 -28.90 16.36 18.63
C ARG A 563 -28.06 15.11 18.33
N ARG A 564 -28.38 14.37 17.27
CA ARG A 564 -27.57 13.22 16.81
C ARG A 564 -26.22 13.66 16.27
N LEU A 565 -26.18 14.73 15.47
CA LEU A 565 -24.94 15.29 14.95
C LEU A 565 -24.00 15.75 16.07
N LEU A 566 -24.52 16.51 17.04
CA LEU A 566 -23.73 16.99 18.18
C LEU A 566 -23.18 15.84 19.04
N ARG A 567 -24.00 14.81 19.28
CA ARG A 567 -23.53 13.58 19.94
C ARG A 567 -22.44 12.91 19.11
N GLY A 568 -22.62 12.84 17.80
CA GLY A 568 -21.68 12.19 16.93
C GLY A 568 -20.33 12.87 16.86
N ILE A 569 -20.34 14.20 16.75
CA ILE A 569 -19.13 15.01 16.87
C ILE A 569 -18.42 14.71 18.20
N ARG A 570 -19.15 14.67 19.32
CA ARG A 570 -18.55 14.33 20.62
C ARG A 570 -17.87 12.96 20.62
N VAL A 571 -18.56 11.92 20.14
CA VAL A 571 -17.99 10.56 20.07
C VAL A 571 -16.74 10.54 19.18
N LEU A 572 -16.81 11.14 18.00
CA LEU A 572 -15.68 11.21 17.06
C LEU A 572 -14.50 11.99 17.65
N SER A 573 -14.74 13.11 18.33
CA SER A 573 -13.68 13.87 19.01
C SER A 573 -12.98 13.05 20.08
N PHE A 574 -13.71 12.24 20.87
CA PHE A 574 -13.09 11.35 21.85
C PHE A 574 -12.30 10.20 21.21
N VAL A 575 -12.84 9.59 20.15
CA VAL A 575 -12.13 8.53 19.41
C VAL A 575 -10.83 9.09 18.81
N ALA A 576 -10.89 10.26 18.19
CA ALA A 576 -9.74 10.94 17.60
C ALA A 576 -8.71 11.37 18.66
N ALA A 577 -9.15 11.91 19.81
CA ALA A 577 -8.26 12.35 20.89
C ALA A 577 -7.38 11.22 21.46
N ILE A 578 -7.81 9.96 21.33
CA ILE A 578 -7.02 8.79 21.73
C ILE A 578 -6.17 8.27 20.57
N ASN A 579 -6.77 8.14 19.38
CA ASN A 579 -6.16 7.40 18.27
C ASN A 579 -5.25 8.24 17.38
N VAL A 580 -5.50 9.55 17.24
CA VAL A 580 -4.60 10.43 16.49
C VAL A 580 -3.22 10.52 17.17
N PRO A 581 -3.10 10.71 18.49
CA PRO A 581 -1.80 10.67 19.15
C PRO A 581 -1.09 9.32 19.01
N LEU A 582 -1.83 8.20 19.08
CA LEU A 582 -1.28 6.86 18.86
C LEU A 582 -0.71 6.72 17.44
N TYR A 583 -1.47 7.14 16.43
CA TYR A 583 -1.02 7.14 15.03
C TYR A 583 0.22 8.03 14.85
N MET A 584 0.18 9.28 15.33
CA MET A 584 1.33 10.19 15.26
C MET A 584 2.56 9.63 15.98
N MET A 585 2.39 8.99 17.14
CA MET A 585 3.49 8.35 17.85
C MET A 585 4.14 7.22 17.02
N LEU A 586 3.34 6.41 16.32
CA LEU A 586 3.85 5.36 15.44
C LEU A 586 4.55 5.96 14.20
N LEU A 587 3.98 7.03 13.61
CA LEU A 587 4.61 7.76 12.52
C LEU A 587 5.98 8.32 12.93
N PHE A 588 6.06 9.04 14.06
CA PHE A 588 7.31 9.65 14.52
C PHE A 588 8.32 8.62 14.99
N LYS A 589 7.88 7.51 15.61
CA LYS A 589 8.78 6.40 15.96
C LYS A 589 9.53 5.89 14.75
N ASP A 590 8.84 5.80 13.61
CA ASP A 590 9.42 5.27 12.39
C ASP A 590 10.23 6.34 11.65
N TRP A 591 9.84 7.62 11.70
CA TRP A 591 10.50 8.71 10.97
C TRP A 591 11.69 9.35 11.70
N VAL A 592 11.68 9.43 13.03
CA VAL A 592 12.77 10.07 13.78
C VAL A 592 13.99 9.15 13.79
N ASP A 593 15.16 9.70 13.49
CA ASP A 593 16.44 9.00 13.61
C ASP A 593 16.68 8.55 15.07
N LYS A 594 17.21 7.34 15.24
CA LYS A 594 17.53 6.78 16.56
C LYS A 594 18.92 7.14 17.03
#